data_AF-E1X2I5-F1
#
_entry.id   AF-E1X2I5-F1
#
_cell.length_a   1.000
_cell.length_b   1.000
_cell.length_c   1.000
_cell.angle_alpha   90.00
_cell.angle_beta   90.00
_cell.angle_gamma   90.00
#
_symmetry.space_group_name_H-M   'P 1'
#
loop_
_entity.id
_entity.type
_entity.pdbx_description
1 polymer ?
#
loop_
_entity_poly.entity_id
_entity_poly.type
_entity_poly.pdbx_seq_one_letter_code
_entity_poly.pdbx_strand_id
1 'polypeptide(L)'
;MREYQPIDTKAQKEALINEFKGNLFEYLVAQSLARHFAIEGDFIRSFGGEIRRQLTEYDHWLRVHEPSLIKSLPILSQQVASKIVEQVPDGVTKVLVIGKSAGGSHDKTWDEADILIQVEESFIPISLKLCKSNAFVNTKSAGVKSFISQYFKEFSRNTYFQDLINEGVERRFQEMARDLHERASLEYFGRFDHRWTEAGFSELPGQLPKELNEIVVQTYYDCVGEIYSCLVSLYEENRELFLKSLLPLIGIGNSDIMQVSCFHKEIQKEKYQLGGVHIVNSKDLISKEVQIAPLKEGISSFEILLDTLRLQIRVKPMNKFTSAAFKINCSIKER
;
A
#
# COMPACT_ATOMS: atom_id res chain seq x y z
N MET A 1 -9.36 1.98 -29.45
CA MET A 1 -8.87 1.38 -28.19
C MET A 1 -7.42 1.78 -28.04
N ARG A 2 -7.00 2.31 -26.88
CA ARG A 2 -5.56 2.29 -26.58
C ARG A 2 -5.14 0.82 -26.58
N GLU A 3 -4.16 0.47 -27.41
CA GLU A 3 -3.52 -0.84 -27.32
C GLU A 3 -2.77 -0.87 -25.99
N TYR A 4 -3.34 -1.58 -25.01
CA TYR A 4 -2.58 -1.93 -23.81
C TYR A 4 -1.38 -2.76 -24.26
N GLN A 5 -0.22 -2.55 -23.63
CA GLN A 5 0.97 -3.36 -23.92
C GLN A 5 0.61 -4.85 -23.89
N PRO A 6 1.20 -5.67 -24.77
CA PRO A 6 0.90 -7.09 -24.81
C PRO A 6 1.00 -7.69 -23.41
N ILE A 7 -0.08 -8.38 -23.00
CA ILE A 7 -0.16 -9.00 -21.69
C ILE A 7 0.60 -10.31 -21.77
N ASP A 8 1.89 -10.26 -21.48
CA ASP A 8 2.79 -11.40 -21.61
C ASP A 8 2.78 -12.31 -20.37
N THR A 9 2.28 -11.80 -19.24
CA THR A 9 2.34 -12.51 -17.95
C THR A 9 1.06 -12.40 -17.12
N LYS A 10 0.83 -13.39 -16.25
CA LYS A 10 -0.25 -13.38 -15.26
C LYS A 10 -0.18 -12.16 -14.33
N ALA A 11 1.04 -11.74 -13.97
CA ALA A 11 1.26 -10.58 -13.09
C ALA A 11 0.83 -9.26 -13.75
N GLN A 12 1.12 -9.07 -15.04
CA GLN A 12 0.64 -7.90 -15.79
C GLN A 12 -0.89 -7.90 -15.89
N LYS A 13 -1.51 -9.06 -16.13
CA LYS A 13 -2.97 -9.18 -16.14
C LYS A 13 -3.58 -8.79 -14.78
N GLU A 14 -3.04 -9.30 -13.68
CA GLU A 14 -3.50 -8.98 -12.33
C GLU A 14 -3.30 -7.50 -11.99
N ALA A 15 -2.20 -6.88 -12.43
CA ALA A 15 -1.95 -5.45 -12.26
C ALA A 15 -3.01 -4.60 -12.98
N LEU A 16 -3.32 -4.90 -14.24
CA LEU A 16 -4.38 -4.23 -15.01
C LEU A 16 -5.76 -4.41 -14.37
N ILE A 17 -6.09 -5.63 -13.93
CA ILE A 17 -7.35 -5.89 -13.20
C ILE A 17 -7.43 -5.00 -11.95
N ASN A 18 -6.34 -4.88 -11.19
CA ASN A 18 -6.31 -4.08 -9.98
C ASN A 18 -6.42 -2.57 -10.25
N GLU A 19 -5.83 -2.09 -11.33
CA GLU A 19 -5.95 -0.69 -11.75
C GLU A 19 -7.39 -0.37 -12.20
N PHE A 20 -7.96 -1.17 -13.11
CA PHE A 20 -9.28 -0.91 -13.66
C PHE A 20 -10.37 -1.05 -12.59
N LYS A 21 -10.27 -2.07 -11.73
CA LYS A 21 -11.24 -2.25 -10.66
C LYS A 21 -11.21 -1.12 -9.64
N GLY A 22 -10.02 -0.56 -9.34
CA GLY A 22 -9.86 0.56 -8.41
C GLY A 22 -10.58 1.80 -8.91
N ASN A 23 -10.25 2.24 -10.12
CA ASN A 23 -10.87 3.42 -10.74
C ASN A 23 -12.40 3.29 -10.89
N LEU A 24 -12.90 2.11 -11.30
CA LEU A 24 -14.34 1.87 -11.40
C LEU A 24 -15.01 1.86 -10.03
N PHE A 25 -14.36 1.26 -9.03
CA PHE A 25 -14.88 1.22 -7.66
C PHE A 25 -14.97 2.63 -7.06
N GLU A 26 -13.95 3.47 -7.24
CA GLU A 26 -13.95 4.88 -6.80
C GLU A 26 -15.14 5.64 -7.41
N TYR A 27 -15.32 5.53 -8.72
CA TYR A 27 -16.46 6.13 -9.42
C TYR A 27 -17.81 5.64 -8.88
N LEU A 28 -17.97 4.33 -8.70
CA LEU A 28 -19.24 3.73 -8.26
C LEU A 28 -19.58 4.08 -6.81
N VAL A 29 -18.59 4.19 -5.92
CA VAL A 29 -18.79 4.67 -4.55
C VAL A 29 -19.23 6.13 -4.58
N ALA A 30 -18.53 6.98 -5.34
CA ALA A 30 -18.88 8.40 -5.49
C ALA A 30 -20.29 8.60 -6.08
N GLN A 31 -20.65 7.82 -7.09
CA GLN A 31 -22.00 7.83 -7.66
C GLN A 31 -23.06 7.41 -6.63
N SER A 32 -22.77 6.37 -5.84
CA SER A 32 -23.70 5.88 -4.81
C SER A 32 -23.89 6.92 -3.70
N LEU A 33 -22.83 7.63 -3.30
CA LEU A 33 -22.89 8.77 -2.38
C LEU A 33 -23.72 9.92 -2.97
N ALA A 34 -23.43 10.31 -4.23
CA ALA A 34 -24.16 11.39 -4.90
C ALA A 34 -25.66 11.09 -5.03
N ARG A 35 -26.03 9.83 -5.27
CA ARG A 35 -27.43 9.38 -5.27
C ARG A 35 -28.06 9.48 -3.89
N HIS A 36 -27.35 9.06 -2.84
CA HIS A 36 -27.84 9.15 -1.47
C HIS A 36 -28.17 10.61 -1.07
N PHE A 37 -27.28 11.54 -1.41
CA PHE A 37 -27.44 12.97 -1.13
C PHE A 37 -28.28 13.73 -2.18
N ALA A 38 -28.96 13.02 -3.10
CA ALA A 38 -29.81 13.61 -4.14
C ALA A 38 -29.12 14.63 -5.09
N ILE A 39 -27.81 14.48 -5.30
CA ILE A 39 -26.96 15.33 -6.16
C ILE A 39 -26.38 14.55 -7.36
N GLU A 40 -26.92 13.37 -7.68
CA GLU A 40 -26.45 12.53 -8.79
C GLU A 40 -26.47 13.26 -10.15
N GLY A 41 -27.43 14.16 -10.37
CA GLY A 41 -27.50 14.97 -11.59
C GLY A 41 -26.28 15.87 -11.78
N ASP A 42 -25.85 16.56 -10.71
CA ASP A 42 -24.64 17.40 -10.74
C ASP A 42 -23.38 16.56 -10.83
N PHE A 43 -23.33 15.44 -10.11
CA PHE A 43 -22.23 14.48 -10.19
C PHE A 43 -22.03 13.98 -11.63
N ILE A 44 -23.07 13.47 -12.31
CA ILE A 44 -22.95 12.98 -13.68
C ILE A 44 -22.51 14.09 -14.65
N ARG A 45 -23.02 15.32 -14.48
CA ARG A 45 -22.62 16.47 -15.30
C ARG A 45 -21.14 16.82 -15.13
N SER A 46 -20.56 16.57 -13.95
CA SER A 46 -19.13 16.77 -13.70
C SER A 46 -18.23 15.74 -14.41
N PHE A 47 -18.80 14.61 -14.85
CA PHE A 47 -18.08 13.55 -15.56
C PHE A 47 -18.33 13.61 -17.07
N GLY A 48 -17.36 14.18 -17.80
CA GLY A 48 -17.37 14.25 -19.25
C GLY A 48 -16.02 13.93 -19.88
N GLY A 49 -15.98 13.89 -21.21
CA GLY A 49 -14.75 13.80 -21.99
C GLY A 49 -13.94 12.53 -21.71
N GLU A 50 -12.65 12.72 -21.41
CA GLU A 50 -11.65 11.66 -21.33
C GLU A 50 -11.90 10.67 -20.18
N ILE A 51 -12.30 11.16 -19.00
CA ILE A 51 -12.54 10.29 -17.84
C ILE A 51 -13.67 9.30 -18.12
N ARG A 52 -14.78 9.77 -18.71
CA ARG A 52 -15.90 8.89 -19.09
C ARG A 52 -15.46 7.83 -20.11
N ARG A 53 -14.63 8.22 -21.08
CA ARG A 53 -14.07 7.29 -22.08
C ARG A 53 -13.20 6.22 -21.41
N GLN A 54 -12.31 6.62 -20.51
CA GLN A 54 -11.44 5.70 -19.78
C GLN A 54 -12.23 4.70 -18.92
N LEU A 55 -13.20 5.18 -18.13
CA LEU A 55 -14.06 4.30 -17.32
C LEU A 55 -14.85 3.31 -18.19
N THR A 56 -15.30 3.74 -19.37
CA THR A 56 -15.98 2.85 -20.33
C THR A 56 -15.03 1.79 -20.90
N GLU A 57 -13.78 2.16 -21.19
CA GLU A 57 -12.75 1.22 -21.65
C GLU A 57 -12.40 0.20 -20.55
N TYR A 58 -12.25 0.65 -19.29
CA TYR A 58 -11.99 -0.21 -18.14
C TYR A 58 -13.14 -1.20 -17.91
N ASP A 59 -14.39 -0.73 -17.94
CA ASP A 59 -15.58 -1.57 -17.79
C ASP A 59 -15.65 -2.63 -18.90
N HIS A 60 -15.48 -2.23 -20.17
CA HIS A 60 -15.49 -3.16 -21.30
C HIS A 60 -14.41 -4.24 -21.15
N TRP A 61 -13.18 -3.85 -20.79
CA TRP A 61 -12.08 -4.79 -20.64
C TRP A 61 -12.36 -5.79 -19.51
N LEU A 62 -12.84 -5.33 -18.35
CA LEU A 62 -13.16 -6.21 -17.23
C LEU A 62 -14.36 -7.13 -17.51
N ARG A 63 -15.36 -6.69 -18.29
CA ARG A 63 -16.47 -7.57 -18.72
C ARG A 63 -15.98 -8.79 -19.48
N VAL A 64 -14.91 -8.66 -20.25
CA VAL A 64 -14.31 -9.77 -21.01
C VAL A 64 -13.42 -10.63 -20.12
N HIS A 65 -12.61 -10.02 -19.26
CA HIS A 65 -11.52 -10.71 -18.57
C HIS A 65 -11.83 -11.15 -17.12
N GLU A 66 -12.72 -10.46 -16.41
CA GLU A 66 -13.19 -10.78 -15.06
C GLU A 66 -14.70 -10.45 -14.90
N PRO A 67 -15.62 -11.18 -15.55
CA PRO A 67 -17.05 -10.83 -15.59
C PRO A 67 -17.74 -10.82 -14.23
N SER A 68 -17.29 -11.66 -13.28
CA SER A 68 -17.84 -11.72 -11.93
C SER A 68 -17.55 -10.44 -11.14
N LEU A 69 -16.40 -9.81 -11.36
CA LEU A 69 -16.03 -8.56 -10.72
C LEU A 69 -16.99 -7.43 -11.10
N ILE A 70 -17.33 -7.29 -12.38
CA ILE A 70 -18.26 -6.25 -12.85
C ILE A 70 -19.65 -6.39 -12.23
N LYS A 71 -20.12 -7.63 -11.99
CA LYS A 71 -21.40 -7.85 -11.31
C LYS A 71 -21.37 -7.44 -9.85
N SER A 72 -20.25 -7.69 -9.15
CA SER A 72 -20.14 -7.43 -7.72
C SER A 72 -19.74 -5.99 -7.38
N LEU A 73 -19.02 -5.30 -8.26
CA LEU A 73 -18.53 -3.93 -8.01
C LEU A 73 -19.62 -2.94 -7.59
N PRO A 74 -20.79 -2.86 -8.25
CA PRO A 74 -21.87 -1.97 -7.81
C PRO A 74 -22.40 -2.30 -6.41
N ILE A 75 -22.52 -3.59 -6.08
CA ILE A 75 -23.02 -4.06 -4.77
C ILE A 75 -22.04 -3.66 -3.66
N LEU A 76 -20.74 -3.92 -3.86
CA LEU A 76 -19.70 -3.53 -2.92
C LEU A 76 -19.64 -2.02 -2.74
N SER A 77 -19.75 -1.27 -3.84
CA SER A 77 -19.71 0.20 -3.82
C SER A 77 -20.89 0.80 -3.05
N GLN A 78 -22.08 0.22 -3.21
CA GLN A 78 -23.26 0.65 -2.48
C GLN A 78 -23.12 0.40 -0.97
N GLN A 79 -22.63 -0.78 -0.57
CA GLN A 79 -22.41 -1.11 0.83
C GLN A 79 -21.38 -0.18 1.48
N VAL A 80 -20.34 0.19 0.74
CA VAL A 80 -19.32 1.14 1.18
C VAL A 80 -19.87 2.54 1.30
N ALA A 81 -20.64 3.01 0.31
CA ALA A 81 -21.30 4.30 0.38
C ALA A 81 -22.26 4.40 1.57
N SER A 82 -23.05 3.36 1.86
CA SER A 82 -23.91 3.32 3.05
C SER A 82 -23.13 3.46 4.35
N LYS A 83 -21.95 2.85 4.46
CA LYS A 83 -21.08 2.97 5.63
C LYS A 83 -20.44 4.36 5.75
N ILE A 84 -20.08 4.98 4.64
CA ILE A 84 -19.54 6.35 4.62
C ILE A 84 -20.62 7.35 5.06
N VAL A 85 -21.86 7.19 4.56
CA VAL A 85 -22.99 8.04 4.94
C VAL A 85 -23.21 8.06 6.46
N GLU A 86 -23.04 6.94 7.15
CA GLU A 86 -23.15 6.87 8.61
C GLU A 86 -22.16 7.80 9.35
N GLN A 87 -21.08 8.26 8.69
CA GLN A 87 -20.05 9.13 9.27
C GLN A 87 -20.01 10.55 8.69
N VAL A 88 -20.77 10.81 7.61
CA VAL A 88 -20.77 12.09 6.92
C VAL A 88 -21.97 12.90 7.41
N PRO A 89 -21.78 14.16 7.82
CA PRO A 89 -22.90 15.01 8.25
C PRO A 89 -23.85 15.32 7.08
N ASP A 90 -25.06 15.76 7.44
CA ASP A 90 -26.01 16.32 6.47
C ASP A 90 -25.46 17.59 5.79
N GLY A 91 -26.12 18.04 4.73
CA GLY A 91 -25.72 19.27 4.02
C GLY A 91 -24.62 19.07 2.97
N VAL A 92 -24.45 17.83 2.48
CA VAL A 92 -23.56 17.54 1.35
C VAL A 92 -24.04 18.27 0.10
N THR A 93 -23.20 19.13 -0.45
CA THR A 93 -23.49 19.92 -1.66
C THR A 93 -22.82 19.36 -2.91
N LYS A 94 -21.74 18.57 -2.74
CA LYS A 94 -20.97 18.03 -3.87
C LYS A 94 -20.24 16.74 -3.52
N VAL A 95 -20.09 15.87 -4.51
CA VAL A 95 -19.17 14.72 -4.47
C VAL A 95 -18.27 14.81 -5.70
N LEU A 96 -16.96 14.65 -5.50
CA LEU A 96 -15.94 14.71 -6.55
C LEU A 96 -15.09 13.46 -6.51
N VAL A 97 -14.67 12.95 -7.68
CA VAL A 97 -13.59 11.96 -7.78
C VAL A 97 -12.35 12.67 -8.29
N ILE A 98 -11.28 12.57 -7.52
CA ILE A 98 -10.01 13.27 -7.74
C ILE A 98 -8.84 12.33 -8.01
N GLY A 99 -9.08 11.01 -7.99
CA GLY A 99 -8.07 9.99 -8.28
C GLY A 99 -7.27 10.27 -9.57
N LYS A 100 -6.15 9.55 -9.74
CA LYS A 100 -5.03 9.76 -10.70
C LYS A 100 -5.37 10.12 -12.16
N SER A 101 -6.63 10.00 -12.56
CA SER A 101 -7.18 10.33 -13.86
C SER A 101 -7.48 11.83 -14.06
N ALA A 102 -7.55 12.63 -12.99
CA ALA A 102 -7.71 14.09 -13.05
C ALA A 102 -6.37 14.79 -12.76
N GLY A 103 -5.52 14.92 -13.78
CA GLY A 103 -4.31 15.73 -13.66
C GLY A 103 -4.67 17.16 -13.28
N GLY A 104 -4.26 17.61 -12.08
CA GLY A 104 -4.23 19.03 -11.76
C GLY A 104 -4.75 19.52 -10.40
N SER A 105 -4.88 18.72 -9.34
CA SER A 105 -4.94 19.33 -8.00
C SER A 105 -3.55 19.80 -7.60
N HIS A 106 -3.29 21.11 -7.72
CA HIS A 106 -2.09 21.78 -7.20
C HIS A 106 -2.00 21.81 -5.66
N ASP A 107 -2.98 21.20 -4.98
CA ASP A 107 -3.10 21.20 -3.53
C ASP A 107 -2.65 19.84 -2.97
N LYS A 108 -1.39 19.78 -2.50
CA LYS A 108 -0.74 18.57 -1.94
C LYS A 108 -1.49 17.98 -0.74
N THR A 109 -2.42 18.74 -0.18
CA THR A 109 -3.22 18.40 1.00
C THR A 109 -4.12 17.18 0.77
N TRP A 110 -4.46 16.88 -0.49
CA TRP A 110 -5.40 15.80 -0.87
C TRP A 110 -4.79 14.73 -1.80
N ASP A 111 -3.47 14.67 -1.93
CA ASP A 111 -2.76 13.77 -2.87
C ASP A 111 -3.07 12.26 -2.68
N GLU A 112 -3.62 11.88 -1.52
CA GLU A 112 -3.99 10.50 -1.17
C GLU A 112 -5.49 10.22 -1.21
N ALA A 113 -6.31 11.25 -1.48
CA ALA A 113 -7.75 11.13 -1.53
C ALA A 113 -8.23 10.74 -2.94
N ASP A 114 -9.20 9.83 -3.00
CA ASP A 114 -9.82 9.37 -4.23
C ASP A 114 -11.16 10.07 -4.46
N ILE A 115 -11.86 10.39 -3.37
CA ILE A 115 -13.14 11.13 -3.35
C ILE A 115 -13.04 12.34 -2.42
N LEU A 116 -13.66 13.45 -2.81
CA LEU A 116 -13.97 14.55 -1.89
C LEU A 116 -15.49 14.68 -1.74
N ILE A 117 -15.96 14.77 -0.50
CA ILE A 117 -17.32 15.16 -0.17
C ILE A 117 -17.30 16.60 0.32
N GLN A 118 -18.04 17.49 -0.32
CA GLN A 118 -18.20 18.86 0.11
C GLN A 118 -19.42 18.98 1.03
N VAL A 119 -19.19 19.47 2.25
CA VAL A 119 -20.24 19.83 3.22
C VAL A 119 -20.10 21.31 3.48
N GLU A 120 -21.08 22.09 3.01
CA GLU A 120 -21.03 23.56 3.03
C GLU A 120 -19.72 24.10 2.40
N GLU A 121 -18.85 24.74 3.19
CA GLU A 121 -17.54 25.27 2.77
C GLU A 121 -16.37 24.34 3.07
N SER A 122 -16.61 23.16 3.65
CA SER A 122 -15.59 22.19 4.05
C SER A 122 -15.55 20.96 3.15
N PHE A 123 -14.39 20.30 3.10
CA PHE A 123 -14.21 19.04 2.38
C PHE A 123 -13.84 17.91 3.33
N ILE A 124 -14.46 16.76 3.10
CA ILE A 124 -14.11 15.48 3.72
C ILE A 124 -13.42 14.65 2.63
N PRO A 125 -12.08 14.55 2.66
CA PRO A 125 -11.35 13.65 1.77
C PRO A 125 -11.51 12.18 2.18
N ILE A 126 -11.67 11.32 1.19
CA ILE A 126 -11.82 9.89 1.36
C ILE A 126 -10.80 9.17 0.50
N SER A 127 -9.99 8.32 1.13
CA SER A 127 -9.13 7.36 0.44
C SER A 127 -9.81 5.99 0.42
N LEU A 128 -9.97 5.40 -0.76
CA LEU A 128 -10.68 4.14 -0.98
C LEU A 128 -9.70 3.01 -1.30
N LYS A 129 -9.93 1.84 -0.70
CA LYS A 129 -9.23 0.60 -1.07
C LYS A 129 -10.18 -0.56 -1.25
N LEU A 130 -10.08 -1.24 -2.39
CA LEU A 130 -10.77 -2.50 -2.66
C LEU A 130 -9.80 -3.68 -2.55
N CYS A 131 -9.99 -4.47 -1.51
CA CYS A 131 -9.00 -5.41 -0.98
C CYS A 131 -9.56 -6.84 -0.99
N LYS A 132 -8.72 -7.84 -1.25
CA LYS A 132 -9.11 -9.24 -1.00
C LYS A 132 -8.98 -9.53 0.50
N SER A 133 -10.00 -10.08 1.15
CA SER A 133 -9.92 -10.53 2.53
C SER A 133 -8.75 -11.49 2.72
N ASN A 134 -8.13 -11.42 3.90
CA ASN A 134 -6.93 -12.17 4.25
C ASN A 134 -5.66 -11.88 3.43
N ALA A 135 -5.69 -10.94 2.47
CA ALA A 135 -4.50 -10.49 1.75
C ALA A 135 -3.94 -9.21 2.37
N PHE A 136 -2.62 -9.07 2.32
CA PHE A 136 -1.95 -7.80 2.64
C PHE A 136 -2.11 -6.82 1.49
N VAL A 137 -2.44 -5.58 1.85
CA VAL A 137 -2.67 -4.48 0.91
C VAL A 137 -1.58 -3.46 1.13
N ASN A 138 -0.71 -3.26 0.13
CA ASN A 138 0.35 -2.28 0.25
C ASN A 138 -0.24 -0.87 0.48
N THR A 139 0.35 -0.16 1.42
CA THR A 139 -0.06 1.20 1.81
C THR A 139 1.05 2.19 1.53
N LYS A 140 2.29 1.86 1.89
CA LYS A 140 3.48 2.66 1.61
C LYS A 140 4.67 1.79 1.22
N SER A 141 5.57 2.41 0.47
CA SER A 141 6.90 1.89 0.19
C SER A 141 7.89 3.02 0.33
N ALA A 142 9.01 2.76 1.00
CA ALA A 142 10.05 3.73 1.25
C ALA A 142 11.43 3.08 1.23
N GLY A 143 12.48 3.86 0.99
CA GLY A 143 13.86 3.39 1.10
C GLY A 143 14.21 3.11 2.55
N VAL A 144 14.94 2.03 2.82
CA VAL A 144 15.39 1.70 4.18
C VAL A 144 16.25 2.84 4.78
N LYS A 145 17.01 3.53 3.91
CA LYS A 145 17.96 4.59 4.31
C LYS A 145 17.32 5.93 4.70
N SER A 146 15.99 6.05 4.62
CA SER A 146 15.27 7.27 4.99
C SER A 146 14.00 7.02 5.82
N PHE A 147 13.68 5.76 6.13
CA PHE A 147 12.39 5.37 6.69
C PHE A 147 12.10 6.00 8.06
N ILE A 148 13.05 5.95 8.98
CA ILE A 148 12.89 6.49 10.34
C ILE A 148 12.80 8.01 10.30
N SER A 149 13.73 8.67 9.61
CA SER A 149 13.73 10.13 9.49
C SER A 149 12.52 10.67 8.73
N GLN A 150 11.88 9.87 7.87
CA GLN A 150 10.68 10.28 7.16
C GLN A 150 9.42 10.17 8.01
N TYR A 151 9.19 9.02 8.64
CA TYR A 151 7.91 8.72 9.29
C TYR A 151 7.91 8.94 10.80
N PHE A 152 9.07 8.88 11.44
CA PHE A 152 9.25 9.06 12.88
C PHE A 152 10.04 10.34 13.19
N LYS A 153 9.95 11.34 12.29
CA LYS A 153 10.73 12.60 12.33
C LYS A 153 10.56 13.43 13.61
N GLU A 154 9.42 13.28 14.29
CA GLU A 154 9.10 14.05 15.50
C GLU A 154 9.82 13.48 16.74
N PHE A 155 10.40 12.28 16.66
CA PHE A 155 11.19 11.70 17.75
C PHE A 155 12.58 12.33 17.82
N SER A 156 13.05 12.60 19.04
CA SER A 156 14.37 13.22 19.26
C SER A 156 15.52 12.38 18.72
N ARG A 157 15.40 11.05 18.79
CA ARG A 157 16.43 10.08 18.37
C ARG A 157 16.30 9.60 16.93
N ASN A 158 15.42 10.20 16.11
CA ASN A 158 15.16 9.73 14.76
C ASN A 158 16.43 9.66 13.89
N THR A 159 17.29 10.69 13.95
CA THR A 159 18.54 10.76 13.16
C THR A 159 19.53 9.69 13.61
N TYR A 160 19.73 9.55 14.93
CA TYR A 160 20.59 8.51 15.51
C TYR A 160 20.18 7.11 15.03
N PHE A 161 18.89 6.78 15.08
CA PHE A 161 18.42 5.48 14.62
C PHE A 161 18.57 5.32 13.10
N GLN A 162 18.30 6.36 12.32
CA GLN A 162 18.46 6.30 10.87
C GLN A 162 19.91 6.06 10.47
N ASP A 163 20.87 6.70 11.14
CA ASP A 163 22.30 6.53 10.88
C ASP A 163 22.77 5.12 11.23
N LEU A 164 22.33 4.59 12.38
CA LEU A 164 22.61 3.21 12.78
C LEU A 164 22.08 2.18 11.77
N ILE A 165 20.86 2.39 11.26
CA ILE A 165 20.28 1.56 10.19
C ILE A 165 21.07 1.70 8.89
N ASN A 166 21.51 2.91 8.54
CA ASN A 166 22.25 3.15 7.30
C ASN A 166 23.59 2.40 7.29
N GLU A 167 24.34 2.48 8.40
CA GLU A 167 25.59 1.75 8.60
C GLU A 167 25.35 0.23 8.60
N GLY A 168 24.32 -0.21 9.32
CA GLY A 168 23.94 -1.62 9.42
C GLY A 168 23.56 -2.24 8.06
N VAL A 169 22.81 -1.52 7.24
CA VAL A 169 22.41 -1.95 5.89
C VAL A 169 23.61 -2.05 4.97
N GLU A 170 24.50 -1.05 4.98
CA GLU A 170 25.69 -1.05 4.12
C GLU A 170 26.61 -2.21 4.47
N ARG A 171 26.93 -2.39 5.76
CA ARG A 171 27.76 -3.49 6.24
C ARG A 171 27.20 -4.86 5.81
N ARG A 172 25.90 -5.09 6.05
CA ARG A 172 25.25 -6.35 5.69
C ARG A 172 25.19 -6.58 4.19
N PHE A 173 24.99 -5.53 3.39
CA PHE A 173 25.03 -5.65 1.94
C PHE A 173 26.42 -6.09 1.46
N GLN A 174 27.48 -5.52 2.01
CA GLN A 174 28.86 -5.89 1.67
C GLN A 174 29.20 -7.32 2.11
N GLU A 175 28.77 -7.73 3.30
CA GLU A 175 28.90 -9.11 3.80
C GLU A 175 28.16 -10.10 2.89
N MET A 176 26.88 -9.84 2.61
CA MET A 176 26.07 -10.64 1.68
C MET A 176 26.73 -10.76 0.31
N ALA A 177 27.21 -9.64 -0.25
CA ALA A 177 27.82 -9.63 -1.57
C ALA A 177 29.10 -10.47 -1.60
N ARG A 178 29.98 -10.32 -0.61
CA ARG A 178 31.21 -11.12 -0.52
C ARG A 178 30.90 -12.61 -0.41
N ASP A 179 29.98 -12.99 0.48
CA ASP A 179 29.64 -14.39 0.73
C ASP A 179 29.01 -15.04 -0.51
N LEU A 180 28.17 -14.30 -1.25
CA LEU A 180 27.60 -14.76 -2.51
C LEU A 180 28.65 -14.96 -3.60
N HIS A 181 29.62 -14.04 -3.74
CA HIS A 181 30.70 -14.18 -4.71
C HIS A 181 31.61 -15.36 -4.36
N GLU A 182 31.96 -15.53 -3.08
CA GLU A 182 32.75 -16.67 -2.61
C GLU A 182 32.07 -18.01 -2.92
N ARG A 183 30.77 -18.14 -2.60
CA ARG A 183 29.99 -19.35 -2.91
C ARG A 183 29.82 -19.59 -4.41
N ALA A 184 29.77 -18.53 -5.20
CA ALA A 184 29.74 -18.61 -6.66
C ALA A 184 31.12 -18.85 -7.28
N SER A 185 32.20 -18.92 -6.49
CA SER A 185 33.58 -18.95 -6.98
C SER A 185 33.92 -17.78 -7.92
N LEU A 186 33.36 -16.61 -7.62
CA LEU A 186 33.60 -15.34 -8.30
C LEU A 186 34.42 -14.42 -7.40
N GLU A 187 35.26 -13.60 -8.02
CA GLU A 187 36.05 -12.61 -7.29
C GLU A 187 35.21 -11.34 -7.02
N TYR A 188 35.25 -10.83 -5.77
CA TYR A 188 34.48 -9.67 -5.34
C TYR A 188 35.31 -8.38 -5.32
N PHE A 189 34.86 -7.36 -6.04
CA PHE A 189 35.55 -6.06 -6.17
C PHE A 189 34.80 -4.91 -5.47
N GLY A 190 34.09 -5.21 -4.38
CA GLY A 190 33.32 -4.22 -3.62
C GLY A 190 31.95 -3.87 -4.21
N ARG A 191 31.54 -4.55 -5.29
CA ARG A 191 30.20 -4.45 -5.88
C ARG A 191 29.86 -5.67 -6.74
N PHE A 192 28.58 -5.89 -7.00
CA PHE A 192 28.13 -6.74 -8.08
C PHE A 192 28.41 -6.08 -9.43
N ASP A 193 28.80 -6.86 -10.43
CA ASP A 193 28.96 -6.42 -11.81
C ASP A 193 28.54 -7.51 -12.82
N HIS A 194 28.80 -7.26 -14.10
CA HIS A 194 28.41 -8.12 -15.23
C HIS A 194 28.83 -9.59 -15.06
N ARG A 195 29.92 -9.87 -14.35
CA ARG A 195 30.43 -11.23 -14.15
C ARG A 195 29.45 -12.12 -13.39
N TRP A 196 28.63 -11.55 -12.50
CA TRP A 196 27.59 -12.29 -11.80
C TRP A 196 26.60 -12.93 -12.78
N THR A 197 26.09 -12.13 -13.71
CA THR A 197 25.13 -12.57 -14.73
C THR A 197 25.77 -13.41 -15.83
N GLU A 198 27.01 -13.11 -16.22
CA GLU A 198 27.76 -13.89 -17.23
C GLU A 198 28.09 -15.29 -16.73
N ALA A 199 28.28 -15.45 -15.42
CA ALA A 199 28.40 -16.75 -14.77
C ALA A 199 27.06 -17.51 -14.66
N GLY A 200 25.96 -16.95 -15.18
CA GLY A 200 24.65 -17.59 -15.23
C GLY A 200 23.80 -17.42 -13.97
N PHE A 201 24.21 -16.59 -13.00
CA PHE A 201 23.43 -16.34 -11.80
C PHE A 201 22.38 -15.23 -12.01
N SER A 202 21.17 -15.47 -11.50
CA SER A 202 20.09 -14.48 -11.53
C SER A 202 20.34 -13.36 -10.51
N GLU A 203 19.82 -12.17 -10.79
CA GLU A 203 19.78 -11.04 -9.86
C GLU A 203 18.44 -10.96 -9.09
N LEU A 204 17.54 -11.92 -9.35
CA LEU A 204 16.26 -12.06 -8.66
C LEU A 204 16.38 -13.11 -7.55
N PRO A 205 16.10 -12.78 -6.28
CA PRO A 205 16.30 -13.72 -5.17
C PRO A 205 15.57 -15.05 -5.39
N GLY A 206 14.33 -15.02 -5.87
CA GLY A 206 13.52 -16.23 -6.08
C GLY A 206 13.96 -17.13 -7.23
N GLN A 207 14.99 -16.72 -7.98
CA GLN A 207 15.59 -17.51 -9.06
C GLN A 207 17.01 -17.98 -8.73
N LEU A 208 17.50 -17.65 -7.52
CA LEU A 208 18.78 -18.15 -7.05
C LEU A 208 18.68 -19.63 -6.63
N PRO A 209 19.78 -20.39 -6.73
CA PRO A 209 19.93 -21.65 -6.00
C PRO A 209 19.64 -21.46 -4.52
N LYS A 210 19.06 -22.49 -3.88
CA LYS A 210 18.60 -22.44 -2.49
C LYS A 210 19.66 -21.90 -1.52
N GLU A 211 20.89 -22.39 -1.60
CA GLU A 211 21.98 -21.99 -0.71
C GLU A 211 22.33 -20.50 -0.85
N LEU A 212 22.30 -19.95 -2.07
CA LEU A 212 22.55 -18.53 -2.31
C LEU A 212 21.34 -17.69 -1.87
N ASN A 213 20.13 -18.20 -2.08
CA ASN A 213 18.91 -17.53 -1.63
C ASN A 213 18.86 -17.38 -0.11
N GLU A 214 19.32 -18.39 0.64
CA GLU A 214 19.36 -18.35 2.11
C GLU A 214 20.20 -17.19 2.63
N ILE A 215 21.35 -16.91 2.01
CA ILE A 215 22.21 -15.76 2.35
C ILE A 215 21.45 -14.43 2.15
N VAL A 216 20.76 -14.30 1.02
CA VAL A 216 19.99 -13.10 0.67
C VAL A 216 18.81 -12.90 1.63
N VAL A 217 18.08 -13.97 1.96
CA VAL A 217 16.94 -13.90 2.88
C VAL A 217 17.38 -13.59 4.30
N GLN A 218 18.49 -14.18 4.76
CA GLN A 218 19.07 -13.89 6.07
C GLN A 218 19.47 -12.40 6.18
N THR A 219 20.07 -11.85 5.13
CA THR A 219 20.42 -10.42 5.07
C THR A 219 19.19 -9.54 5.27
N TYR A 220 18.05 -9.88 4.66
CA TYR A 220 16.80 -9.13 4.85
C TYR A 220 16.21 -9.30 6.25
N TYR A 221 16.34 -10.49 6.83
CA TYR A 221 15.93 -10.75 8.21
C TYR A 221 16.72 -9.90 9.19
N ASP A 222 18.04 -9.85 9.06
CA ASP A 222 18.89 -9.08 9.96
C ASP A 222 18.62 -7.57 9.83
N CYS A 223 18.36 -7.10 8.60
CA CYS A 223 17.96 -5.71 8.37
C CYS A 223 16.61 -5.39 9.05
N VAL A 224 15.59 -6.27 8.92
CA VAL A 224 14.30 -6.01 9.57
C VAL A 224 14.42 -6.09 11.09
N GLY A 225 15.38 -6.85 11.63
CA GLY A 225 15.70 -6.91 13.06
C GLY A 225 16.07 -5.54 13.63
N GLU A 226 16.92 -4.77 12.95
CA GLU A 226 17.29 -3.41 13.38
C GLU A 226 16.10 -2.45 13.33
N ILE A 227 15.28 -2.54 12.28
CA ILE A 227 14.05 -1.77 12.16
C ILE A 227 13.11 -2.12 13.32
N TYR A 228 12.91 -3.41 13.61
CA TYR A 228 12.09 -3.89 14.72
C TYR A 228 12.56 -3.33 16.06
N SER A 229 13.84 -3.48 16.40
CA SER A 229 14.41 -2.96 17.65
C SER A 229 14.25 -1.45 17.77
N CYS A 230 14.45 -0.71 16.68
CA CYS A 230 14.23 0.73 16.65
C CYS A 230 12.76 1.09 16.94
N LEU A 231 11.79 0.46 16.26
CA LEU A 231 10.38 0.76 16.49
C LEU A 231 9.92 0.38 17.90
N VAL A 232 10.46 -0.70 18.48
CA VAL A 232 10.21 -1.04 19.89
C VAL A 232 10.70 0.08 20.81
N SER A 233 11.93 0.57 20.62
CA SER A 233 12.46 1.68 21.41
C SER A 233 11.66 2.98 21.24
N LEU A 234 11.20 3.31 20.03
CA LEU A 234 10.37 4.49 19.78
C LEU A 234 8.99 4.36 20.43
N TYR A 235 8.40 3.16 20.42
CA TYR A 235 7.14 2.88 21.09
C TYR A 235 7.25 3.04 22.62
N GLU A 236 8.36 2.60 23.21
CA GLU A 236 8.67 2.76 24.63
C GLU A 236 8.96 4.23 25.01
N GLU A 237 9.60 5.00 24.12
CA GLU A 237 9.93 6.42 24.35
C GLU A 237 8.66 7.29 24.41
N ASN A 238 7.77 7.19 23.42
CA ASN A 238 6.53 7.95 23.39
C ASN A 238 5.46 7.24 22.56
N ARG A 239 4.52 6.59 23.26
CA ARG A 239 3.44 5.83 22.64
C ARG A 239 2.52 6.68 21.75
N GLU A 240 2.09 7.86 22.20
CA GLU A 240 1.16 8.70 21.43
C GLU A 240 1.80 9.17 20.11
N LEU A 241 3.06 9.61 20.19
CA LEU A 241 3.82 10.03 19.02
C LEU A 241 4.10 8.86 18.07
N PHE A 242 4.32 7.66 18.61
CA PHE A 242 4.48 6.45 17.83
C PHE A 242 3.21 6.16 17.02
N LEU A 243 2.03 6.22 17.64
CA LEU A 243 0.75 6.02 16.95
C LEU A 243 0.53 7.04 15.83
N LYS A 244 0.81 8.31 16.09
CA LYS A 244 0.75 9.36 15.08
C LYS A 244 1.68 9.07 13.89
N SER A 245 2.87 8.53 14.17
CA SER A 245 3.87 8.16 13.15
C SER A 245 3.44 6.94 12.31
N LEU A 246 2.53 6.09 12.81
CA LEU A 246 2.00 4.94 12.06
C LEU A 246 0.89 5.31 11.07
N LEU A 247 0.19 6.43 11.27
CA LEU A 247 -0.88 6.91 10.38
C LEU A 247 -0.47 6.93 8.90
N PRO A 248 0.64 7.58 8.50
CA PRO A 248 1.07 7.58 7.10
C PRO A 248 1.40 6.16 6.60
N LEU A 249 1.87 5.26 7.48
CA LEU A 249 2.22 3.89 7.12
C LEU A 249 1.00 3.01 6.83
N ILE A 250 -0.16 3.31 7.42
CA ILE A 250 -1.42 2.61 7.11
C ILE A 250 -2.18 3.24 5.94
N GLY A 251 -1.74 4.40 5.44
CA GLY A 251 -2.35 5.12 4.32
C GLY A 251 -3.12 6.39 4.70
N ILE A 252 -2.85 6.94 5.89
CA ILE A 252 -3.40 8.22 6.37
C ILE A 252 -2.25 9.23 6.43
N GLY A 253 -1.84 9.78 5.29
CA GLY A 253 -0.78 10.80 5.21
C GLY A 253 -1.21 12.17 5.72
N ASN A 254 -2.51 12.45 5.73
CA ASN A 254 -3.13 13.65 6.28
C ASN A 254 -4.20 13.24 7.30
N SER A 255 -4.22 13.90 8.47
CA SER A 255 -5.18 13.62 9.54
C SER A 255 -6.64 13.81 9.14
N ASP A 256 -6.90 14.62 8.11
CA ASP A 256 -8.27 14.89 7.64
C ASP A 256 -8.80 13.79 6.71
N ILE A 257 -7.94 12.86 6.27
CA ILE A 257 -8.32 11.74 5.40
C ILE A 257 -9.07 10.68 6.18
N MET A 258 -10.30 10.41 5.71
CA MET A 258 -11.05 9.21 6.06
C MET A 258 -10.58 8.06 5.17
N GLN A 259 -9.91 7.07 5.77
CA GLN A 259 -9.49 5.88 5.04
C GLN A 259 -10.57 4.80 5.07
N VAL A 260 -11.04 4.38 3.90
CA VAL A 260 -12.11 3.40 3.76
C VAL A 260 -11.59 2.18 3.00
N SER A 261 -11.58 1.02 3.67
CA SER A 261 -11.15 -0.25 3.10
C SER A 261 -12.32 -1.22 2.98
N CYS A 262 -12.66 -1.58 1.74
CA CYS A 262 -13.63 -2.61 1.40
C CYS A 262 -12.91 -3.93 1.16
N PHE A 263 -13.15 -4.92 2.01
CA PHE A 263 -12.62 -6.27 1.82
C PHE A 263 -13.65 -7.16 1.14
N HIS A 264 -13.20 -7.94 0.16
CA HIS A 264 -14.00 -8.91 -0.57
C HIS A 264 -13.39 -10.31 -0.45
N LYS A 265 -14.23 -11.34 -0.37
CA LYS A 265 -13.81 -12.74 -0.24
C LYS A 265 -14.49 -13.64 -1.28
N GLU A 266 -14.02 -14.86 -1.36
CA GLU A 266 -14.65 -15.92 -2.14
C GLU A 266 -15.43 -16.81 -1.18
N ILE A 267 -16.73 -17.01 -1.45
CA ILE A 267 -17.61 -17.87 -0.65
C ILE A 267 -18.25 -18.86 -1.61
N GLN A 268 -18.11 -20.16 -1.36
CA GLN A 268 -18.74 -21.20 -2.18
C GLN A 268 -18.47 -21.05 -3.70
N LYS A 269 -17.23 -20.68 -4.08
CA LYS A 269 -16.79 -20.40 -5.48
C LYS A 269 -17.35 -19.11 -6.10
N GLU A 270 -18.16 -18.35 -5.39
CA GLU A 270 -18.56 -17.00 -5.79
C GLU A 270 -17.52 -15.98 -5.32
N LYS A 271 -16.85 -15.35 -6.29
CA LYS A 271 -15.83 -14.33 -6.03
C LYS A 271 -16.47 -12.97 -5.68
N TYR A 272 -15.70 -12.14 -5.00
CA TYR A 272 -16.03 -10.72 -4.72
C TYR A 272 -17.27 -10.52 -3.84
N GLN A 273 -17.57 -11.48 -2.98
CA GLN A 273 -18.57 -11.32 -1.92
C GLN A 273 -18.02 -10.39 -0.83
N LEU A 274 -18.87 -9.59 -0.17
CA LEU A 274 -18.41 -8.70 0.89
C LEU A 274 -17.77 -9.49 2.04
N GLY A 275 -16.54 -9.10 2.38
CA GLY A 275 -15.82 -9.52 3.58
C GLY A 275 -16.10 -8.59 4.75
N GLY A 276 -15.98 -7.27 4.52
CA GLY A 276 -16.21 -6.22 5.51
C GLY A 276 -15.86 -4.83 4.95
N VAL A 277 -16.36 -3.78 5.60
CA VAL A 277 -15.98 -2.38 5.31
C VAL A 277 -15.41 -1.78 6.58
N HIS A 278 -14.19 -1.25 6.51
CA HIS A 278 -13.51 -0.60 7.62
C HIS A 278 -13.28 0.85 7.29
N ILE A 279 -13.72 1.74 8.19
CA ILE A 279 -13.48 3.18 8.10
C ILE A 279 -12.57 3.55 9.26
N VAL A 280 -11.44 4.18 8.94
CA VAL A 280 -10.44 4.62 9.91
C VAL A 280 -10.23 6.11 9.74
N ASN A 281 -10.50 6.87 10.80
CA ASN A 281 -10.10 8.25 10.91
C ASN A 281 -8.83 8.35 11.78
N SER A 282 -8.02 9.38 11.55
CA SER A 282 -6.79 9.63 12.32
C SER A 282 -7.03 9.66 13.84
N LYS A 283 -8.12 10.33 14.25
CA LYS A 283 -8.53 10.48 15.66
C LYS A 283 -8.86 9.15 16.33
N ASP A 284 -9.38 8.18 15.57
CA ASP A 284 -9.81 6.89 16.10
C ASP A 284 -8.60 5.99 16.42
N LEU A 285 -7.45 6.19 15.79
CA LEU A 285 -6.28 5.33 15.98
C LEU A 285 -5.45 5.72 17.21
N ILE A 286 -5.41 7.02 17.55
CA ILE A 286 -4.55 7.57 18.61
C ILE A 286 -4.98 7.07 20.00
N SER A 287 -6.25 6.71 20.18
CA SER A 287 -6.81 6.25 21.46
C SER A 287 -6.73 4.74 21.70
N LYS A 288 -6.18 3.97 20.75
CA LYS A 288 -6.31 2.49 20.74
C LYS A 288 -5.11 1.75 21.30
N GLU A 289 -5.35 0.49 21.68
CA GLU A 289 -4.28 -0.44 22.04
C GLU A 289 -3.48 -0.85 20.81
N VAL A 290 -2.16 -0.77 20.95
CA VAL A 290 -1.20 -1.16 19.91
C VAL A 290 -0.19 -2.12 20.49
N GLN A 291 0.07 -3.17 19.72
CA GLN A 291 1.03 -4.20 20.09
C GLN A 291 1.95 -4.47 18.90
N ILE A 292 3.24 -4.29 19.10
CA ILE A 292 4.25 -4.76 18.16
C ILE A 292 4.37 -6.28 18.38
N ALA A 293 3.99 -7.07 17.38
CA ALA A 293 4.11 -8.52 17.43
C ALA A 293 5.58 -8.94 17.35
N PRO A 294 5.98 -10.00 18.07
CA PRO A 294 7.37 -10.44 18.08
C PRO A 294 7.85 -10.80 16.67
N LEU A 295 9.08 -10.42 16.36
CA LEU A 295 9.74 -10.81 15.12
C LEU A 295 9.90 -12.33 15.07
N LYS A 296 9.43 -12.94 13.98
CA LYS A 296 9.54 -14.38 13.75
C LYS A 296 10.88 -14.70 13.09
N GLU A 297 11.55 -15.73 13.57
CA GLU A 297 12.85 -16.18 13.04
C GLU A 297 12.80 -16.42 11.53
N GLY A 298 13.81 -15.92 10.81
CA GLY A 298 13.94 -16.06 9.35
C GLY A 298 12.92 -15.29 8.51
N ILE A 299 12.02 -14.51 9.13
CA ILE A 299 11.00 -13.73 8.40
C ILE A 299 11.41 -12.26 8.33
N SER A 300 11.64 -11.75 7.12
CA SER A 300 11.99 -10.34 6.85
C SER A 300 10.84 -9.33 7.03
N SER A 301 9.90 -9.64 7.93
CA SER A 301 8.77 -8.78 8.29
C SER A 301 8.28 -9.04 9.70
N PHE A 302 7.73 -8.01 10.33
CA PHE A 302 6.95 -8.11 11.57
C PHE A 302 5.62 -7.37 11.41
N GLU A 303 4.74 -7.56 12.39
CA GLU A 303 3.40 -6.98 12.40
C GLU A 303 3.22 -6.05 13.61
N ILE A 304 2.47 -4.98 13.41
CA ILE A 304 1.94 -4.12 14.46
C ILE A 304 0.42 -4.28 14.44
N LEU A 305 -0.14 -4.73 15.55
CA LEU A 305 -1.57 -4.95 15.72
C LEU A 305 -2.23 -3.63 16.13
N LEU A 306 -3.22 -3.20 15.34
CA LEU A 306 -3.94 -1.94 15.45
C LEU A 306 -5.45 -2.22 15.45
N ASP A 307 -6.02 -2.52 16.62
CA ASP A 307 -7.47 -2.81 16.75
C ASP A 307 -7.98 -3.85 15.74
N THR A 308 -8.71 -3.42 14.70
CA THR A 308 -9.25 -4.28 13.62
C THR A 308 -8.29 -4.54 12.46
N LEU A 309 -7.11 -3.92 12.47
CA LEU A 309 -6.10 -4.00 11.41
C LEU A 309 -4.77 -4.54 11.93
N ARG A 310 -3.98 -5.09 11.01
CA ARG A 310 -2.57 -5.43 11.23
C ARG A 310 -1.72 -4.72 10.19
N LEU A 311 -0.77 -3.92 10.63
CA LEU A 311 0.24 -3.30 9.78
C LEU A 311 1.47 -4.21 9.74
N GLN A 312 1.77 -4.77 8.57
CA GLN A 312 3.03 -5.46 8.32
C GLN A 312 4.09 -4.46 7.83
N ILE A 313 5.28 -4.53 8.43
CA ILE A 313 6.48 -3.83 7.99
C ILE A 313 7.46 -4.89 7.48
N ARG A 314 7.82 -4.83 6.19
CA ARG A 314 8.66 -5.84 5.52
C ARG A 314 9.86 -5.21 4.82
N VAL A 315 11.05 -5.73 5.05
CA VAL A 315 12.24 -5.41 4.25
C VAL A 315 12.29 -6.31 3.03
N LYS A 316 12.53 -5.73 1.85
CA LYS A 316 12.69 -6.47 0.59
C LYS A 316 13.60 -5.69 -0.38
N PRO A 317 14.17 -6.33 -1.42
CA PRO A 317 14.96 -5.60 -2.42
C PRO A 317 14.06 -4.71 -3.28
N MET A 318 14.59 -3.60 -3.79
CA MET A 318 13.90 -2.70 -4.73
C MET A 318 13.37 -3.45 -5.96
N ASN A 319 14.29 -3.93 -6.80
CA ASN A 319 14.02 -4.71 -8.02
C ASN A 319 14.95 -5.92 -8.12
N LYS A 320 16.23 -5.71 -7.81
CA LYS A 320 17.31 -6.72 -7.79
C LYS A 320 18.00 -6.69 -6.44
N PHE A 321 18.57 -7.80 -5.99
CA PHE A 321 19.34 -7.83 -4.74
C PHE A 321 20.78 -7.32 -4.91
N THR A 322 21.26 -7.20 -6.15
CA THR A 322 22.62 -6.78 -6.49
C THR A 322 22.87 -5.27 -6.30
N SER A 323 21.84 -4.52 -5.89
CA SER A 323 21.93 -3.09 -5.56
C SER A 323 21.76 -2.90 -4.05
N ALA A 324 22.58 -2.01 -3.45
CA ALA A 324 22.52 -1.61 -2.05
C ALA A 324 21.29 -0.71 -1.72
N ALA A 325 20.12 -1.11 -2.20
CA ALA A 325 18.87 -0.37 -2.15
C ALA A 325 17.74 -1.29 -1.68
N PHE A 326 17.70 -1.54 -0.37
CA PHE A 326 16.55 -2.20 0.24
C PHE A 326 15.40 -1.21 0.44
N LYS A 327 14.18 -1.72 0.33
CA LYS A 327 12.96 -0.98 0.61
C LYS A 327 12.20 -1.60 1.76
N ILE A 328 11.54 -0.73 2.51
CA ILE A 328 10.52 -1.10 3.47
C ILE A 328 9.18 -1.01 2.78
N ASN A 329 8.43 -2.11 2.81
CA ASN A 329 7.06 -2.20 2.38
C ASN A 329 6.16 -2.23 3.61
N CYS A 330 5.20 -1.30 3.66
CA CYS A 330 4.13 -1.28 4.64
C CYS A 330 2.87 -1.79 3.97
N SER A 331 2.16 -2.69 4.65
CA SER A 331 0.90 -3.22 4.15
C SER A 331 -0.07 -3.55 5.28
N ILE A 332 -1.36 -3.33 5.05
CA ILE A 332 -2.42 -3.60 6.03
C ILE A 332 -3.20 -4.87 5.68
N LYS A 333 -3.74 -5.52 6.70
CA LYS A 333 -4.64 -6.66 6.57
C LYS A 333 -5.70 -6.61 7.69
N GLU A 334 -6.92 -7.05 7.38
CA GLU A 334 -8.00 -7.25 8.35
C GLU A 334 -7.60 -8.29 9.41
N ARG A 335 -7.87 -8.00 10.69
CA ARG A 335 -7.41 -8.81 11.83
C ARG A 335 -8.17 -10.12 11.99
#